data_AF-A0A5F2HW28-F1
#
_entry.id   AF-A0A5F2HW28-F1
#
_cell.length_a   1.000
_cell.length_b   1.000
_cell.length_c   1.000
_cell.angle_alpha   90.00
_cell.angle_beta   90.00
_cell.angle_gamma   90.00
#
_symmetry.space_group_name_H-M   'P 1'
#
loop_
_entity.id
_entity.type
_entity.pdbx_description
1 polymer ?
#
loop_
_entity_poly.entity_id
_entity_poly.type
_entity_poly.pdbx_seq_one_letter_code
_entity_poly.pdbx_strand_id
1 'polypeptide(L)' 'MSTIAFWIAQQVLAGKKVPNTVNVPLLAIHDDTLDAWLAATAVGTAASPHYTKDDALARIDASAAGKSGSDLPQPKVPQ' A
#
# COMPACT_ATOMS: atom_id res chain seq x y z
N MET A 1 -7.15 -1.63 8.82
CA MET A 1 -8.01 -0.92 7.84
C MET A 1 -7.11 -0.42 6.71
N SER A 2 -7.51 -0.57 5.43
CA SER A 2 -6.64 -0.26 4.30
C SER A 2 -6.52 1.25 4.06
N THR A 3 -5.47 1.87 4.62
CA THR A 3 -5.18 3.31 4.49
C THR A 3 -4.98 3.75 3.04
N ILE A 4 -4.55 2.85 2.15
CA ILE A 4 -4.35 3.16 0.73
C ILE A 4 -5.65 3.44 -0.01
N ALA A 5 -6.72 2.67 0.27
CA ALA A 5 -8.01 2.86 -0.38
C ALA A 5 -8.61 4.23 -0.01
N PHE A 6 -8.44 4.65 1.25
CA PHE A 6 -8.83 5.98 1.70
C PHE A 6 -8.13 7.08 0.88
N TRP A 7 -6.80 7.01 0.74
CA TRP A 7 -6.06 8.02 -0.01
C TRP A 7 -6.36 8.03 -1.50
N ILE A 8 -6.60 6.87 -2.12
CA ILE A 8 -7.05 6.76 -3.51
C ILE A 8 -8.42 7.44 -3.68
N ALA A 9 -9.38 7.18 -2.77
CA ALA A 9 -10.68 7.84 -2.80
C ALA A 9 -10.55 9.37 -2.67
N GLN A 10 -9.65 9.86 -1.82
CA GLN A 10 -9.34 11.29 -1.73
C GLN A 10 -8.80 11.85 -3.06
N GLN A 11 -8.02 11.08 -3.83
CA GLN A 11 -7.56 11.53 -5.16
C GLN A 11 -8.69 11.60 -6.18
N VAL A 12 -9.64 10.65 -6.13
CA VAL A 12 -10.85 10.68 -6.97
C VAL A 12 -11.68 11.92 -6.65
N LEU A 13 -11.92 12.21 -5.36
CA LEU A 13 -12.63 13.40 -4.91
C LEU A 13 -11.93 14.70 -5.31
N ALA A 14 -10.59 14.70 -5.35
CA ALA A 14 -9.79 15.82 -5.82
C ALA A 14 -9.76 15.98 -7.36
N GLY A 15 -10.49 15.14 -8.12
CA GLY A 15 -10.57 15.21 -9.58
C GLY A 15 -9.39 14.59 -10.33
N LYS A 16 -8.49 13.86 -9.65
CA LYS A 16 -7.43 13.11 -10.33
C LYS A 16 -8.06 11.98 -11.16
N LYS A 17 -7.57 11.78 -12.38
CA LYS A 17 -7.91 10.58 -13.15
C LYS A 17 -7.27 9.35 -12.51
N VAL A 18 -8.09 8.43 -12.03
CA VAL A 18 -7.68 7.17 -11.41
C VAL A 18 -8.16 6.03 -12.32
N PRO A 19 -7.31 5.03 -12.65
CA PRO A 19 -7.75 3.88 -13.41
C PRO A 19 -8.78 3.07 -12.62
N ASN A 20 -9.69 2.39 -13.33
CA ASN A 20 -10.72 1.55 -12.70
C ASN A 20 -10.12 0.41 -11.85
N THR A 21 -8.88 0.01 -12.15
CA THR A 21 -8.11 -0.97 -11.39
C THR A 21 -6.83 -0.33 -10.89
N VAL A 22 -6.61 -0.38 -9.59
CA VAL A 22 -5.34 0.04 -8.95
C VAL A 22 -4.71 -1.19 -8.31
N ASN A 23 -3.51 -1.54 -8.78
CA ASN A 23 -2.77 -2.69 -8.27
C ASN A 23 -2.03 -2.32 -6.98
N VAL A 24 -2.16 -3.16 -5.96
CA VAL A 24 -1.48 -3.01 -4.67
C VAL A 24 -0.69 -4.29 -4.42
N PRO A 25 0.60 -4.21 -4.02
CA PRO A 25 1.39 -5.39 -3.78
C PRO A 25 0.87 -6.14 -2.55
N LEU A 26 1.02 -7.46 -2.59
CA LEU A 26 0.89 -8.27 -1.38
C LEU A 26 2.06 -7.95 -0.44
N LEU A 27 1.76 -7.87 0.86
CA LEU A 27 2.77 -7.71 1.89
C LEU A 27 3.59 -9.00 1.99
N ALA A 28 4.88 -8.91 1.69
CA ALA A 28 5.86 -9.95 1.98
C ALA A 28 6.61 -9.61 3.27
N ILE A 29 6.60 -10.53 4.22
CA ILE A 29 7.37 -10.42 5.47
C ILE A 29 8.50 -11.46 5.38
N HIS A 30 9.72 -11.01 5.61
CA HIS A 30 10.92 -11.82 5.61
C HIS A 30 11.51 -11.87 7.03
N ASP A 31 12.37 -12.86 7.31
CA ASP A 31 12.93 -13.09 8.64
C ASP A 31 13.62 -11.84 9.23
N ASP A 32 14.27 -11.04 8.39
CA ASP A 32 14.96 -9.79 8.76
C ASP A 32 14.01 -8.64 9.16
N THR A 33 12.73 -8.73 8.82
CA THR A 33 11.70 -7.72 9.10
C THR A 33 10.60 -8.24 10.03
N LEU A 34 10.60 -9.54 10.35
CA LEU A 34 9.57 -10.20 11.13
C LEU A 34 9.36 -9.54 12.51
N ASP A 35 10.43 -9.25 13.23
CA ASP A 35 10.35 -8.66 14.58
C ASP A 35 9.70 -7.28 14.55
N ALA A 36 10.00 -6.45 13.54
CA ALA A 36 9.38 -5.14 13.36
C ALA A 36 7.87 -5.26 13.08
N TRP A 37 7.49 -6.20 12.22
CA TRP A 37 6.08 -6.47 11.94
C TRP A 37 5.32 -7.04 13.14
N LEU A 38 5.95 -7.90 13.94
CA LEU A 38 5.36 -8.44 15.16
C LEU A 38 5.16 -7.35 16.21
N ALA A 39 6.14 -6.46 16.39
CA ALA A 39 6.04 -5.35 17.33
C ALA A 39 4.92 -4.35 16.95
N ALA A 40 4.72 -4.09 15.65
CA ALA A 40 3.72 -3.15 15.16
C ALA A 40 2.31 -3.75 15.04
N THR A 41 2.17 -5.09 14.97
CA THR A 41 0.89 -5.75 14.77
C THR A 41 0.19 -6.00 16.10
N ALA A 42 -0.98 -5.39 16.30
CA ALA A 42 -1.78 -5.63 17.48
C ALA A 42 -2.26 -7.09 17.54
N VAL A 43 -2.30 -7.66 18.75
CA VAL A 43 -2.75 -9.04 18.98
C VAL A 43 -4.17 -9.23 18.44
N GLY A 44 -4.37 -10.32 17.68
CA GLY A 44 -5.66 -10.62 17.04
C GLY A 44 -5.93 -9.85 15.75
N THR A 45 -4.94 -9.12 15.23
CA THR A 45 -5.04 -8.40 13.95
C THR A 45 -4.05 -8.94 12.93
N ALA A 46 -4.26 -8.59 11.65
CA ALA A 46 -3.32 -8.90 10.58
C ALA A 46 -2.38 -7.71 10.34
N ALA A 47 -1.10 -8.00 10.12
CA ALA A 47 -0.09 -7.00 9.76
C ALA A 47 -0.59 -6.16 8.58
N SER A 48 -0.63 -4.85 8.77
CA SER A 48 -1.17 -3.91 7.80
C SER A 48 -0.19 -2.76 7.63
N PRO A 49 0.38 -2.55 6.44
CA PRO A 49 1.24 -1.40 6.19
C PRO A 49 0.48 -0.08 6.32
N HIS A 50 1.18 0.94 6.81
CA HIS A 50 0.66 2.30 6.83
C HIS A 50 1.02 3.02 5.51
N TYR A 51 0.02 3.38 4.73
CA TYR A 51 0.19 4.10 3.47
C TYR A 51 -0.07 5.59 3.64
N THR A 52 0.82 6.38 3.05
CA THR A 52 0.67 7.83 2.94
C THR A 52 -0.07 8.23 1.65
N LYS A 53 -0.42 9.52 1.55
CA LYS A 53 -0.96 10.09 0.29
C LYS A 53 -0.01 9.87 -0.89
N ASP A 54 1.29 10.03 -0.67
CA ASP A 54 2.30 9.89 -1.73
C ASP A 54 2.42 8.44 -2.20
N ASP A 55 2.32 7.48 -1.28
CA ASP A 55 2.29 6.06 -1.65
C ASP A 55 1.08 5.74 -2.54
N ALA A 56 -0.09 6.34 -2.24
CA ALA A 56 -1.30 6.18 -3.06
C ALA A 56 -1.14 6.82 -4.44
N LEU A 57 -0.55 8.02 -4.54
CA LEU A 57 -0.24 8.66 -5.83
C LEU A 57 0.67 7.75 -6.68
N ALA A 58 1.72 7.21 -6.08
CA ALA A 58 2.63 6.29 -6.75
C ALA A 58 1.91 5.02 -7.25
N ARG A 59 0.91 4.49 -6.52
CA ARG A 59 0.14 3.32 -6.99
C ARG A 59 -0.80 3.65 -8.14
N ILE A 60 -1.41 4.82 -8.12
CA ILE A 60 -2.24 5.30 -9.23
C ILE A 60 -1.39 5.41 -10.49
N ASP A 61 -0.21 6.04 -10.38
CA ASP A 61 0.68 6.27 -11.53
C ASP A 61 1.28 4.96 -12.05
N ALA A 62 1.68 4.04 -11.16
CA ALA A 62 2.16 2.71 -11.53
C ALA A 62 1.06 1.88 -12.22
N SER A 63 -0.18 1.95 -11.75
CA SER A 63 -1.30 1.23 -12.35
C SER A 63 -1.69 1.82 -13.71
N ALA A 64 -1.62 3.15 -13.86
CA ALA A 64 -1.80 3.81 -15.16
C ALA A 64 -0.70 3.42 -16.16
N ALA A 65 0.51 3.14 -15.68
CA ALA A 65 1.62 2.59 -16.47
C ALA A 65 1.54 1.06 -16.68
N GLY A 66 0.47 0.40 -16.22
CA GLY A 66 0.25 -1.04 -16.39
C GLY A 66 1.08 -1.95 -15.47
N LYS A 67 1.76 -1.40 -14.44
CA LYS A 67 2.57 -2.19 -13.50
C LYS A 67 1.69 -2.98 -12.54
N SER A 68 2.10 -4.20 -12.20
CA SER A 68 1.36 -5.08 -11.29
C SER A 68 2.28 -6.06 -10.55
N GLY A 69 1.75 -6.76 -9.54
CA GLY A 69 2.46 -7.85 -8.87
C GLY A 69 3.83 -7.46 -8.32
N SER A 70 4.86 -8.19 -8.71
CA SER A 70 6.26 -7.99 -8.30
C SER A 70 6.90 -6.70 -8.83
N ASP A 71 6.30 -6.05 -9.83
CA ASP A 71 6.81 -4.79 -10.38
C ASP A 71 6.50 -3.58 -9.49
N LEU A 72 5.73 -3.82 -8.42
CA LEU A 72 5.33 -2.83 -7.45
C LEU A 72 6.26 -2.91 -6.23
N PRO A 73 6.78 -1.76 -5.76
CA PRO A 73 7.65 -1.75 -4.58
C PRO A 73 6.88 -2.25 -3.35
N GLN A 74 7.56 -3.03 -2.51
CA GLN A 74 7.00 -3.52 -1.25
C GLN A 74 6.61 -2.34 -0.33
N PRO A 75 5.60 -2.52 0.54
CA PRO A 75 5.26 -1.51 1.54
C PRO A 75 6.44 -1.26 2.49
N LYS A 76 6.51 -0.05 3.05
CA LYS A 76 7.55 0.29 4.03
C LYS A 76 7.40 -0.57 5.28
N VAL A 77 8.52 -1.07 5.80
CA VAL A 77 8.58 -1.77 7.08
C VAL A 77 8.18 -0.78 8.18
N PRO A 78 7.34 -1.18 9.16
CA PRO A 78 7.03 -0.36 10.32
C PRO A 78 8.33 -0.03 11.06
N GLN A 79 8.47 1.24 11.47
CA GLN A 79 9.50 1.68 12.39
C GLN A 79 8.98 1.67 13.82
#